data_AF-A0A7C4FRQ8-F1
#
_entry.id   AF-A0A7C4FRQ8-F1
#
_cell.length_a   1.000
_cell.length_b   1.000
_cell.length_c   1.000
_cell.angle_alpha   90.00
_cell.angle_beta   90.00
_cell.angle_gamma   90.00
#
_symmetry.space_group_name_H-M   'P 1'
#
loop_
_entity.id
_entity.type
_entity.pdbx_description
1 polymer ?
#
loop_
_entity_poly.entity_id
_entity_poly.type
_entity_poly.pdbx_seq_one_letter_code
_entity_poly.pdbx_strand_id
1 'polypeptide(L)'
;MKKKWLLITISAIFCLVLMLTFQEFTQAQAPGGGNRQAGGGAPSGMMMVMQILPLESEWTQISFAMDVSDDALIKARKAFKDAWTKRKAITDKAESAGDDADARRAMRTDLEKIKTELDTKLKGILTPKQIEDLAKWEKENQNRFRQRQSGAPGGGQPGGNRPQR
;
A
#
# COMPACT_ATOMS: atom_id res chain seq x y z
N MET A 1 -6.79 52.53 -27.11
CA MET A 1 -6.74 51.88 -25.77
C MET A 1 -7.96 51.00 -25.43
N LYS A 2 -8.96 50.80 -26.31
CA LYS A 2 -10.20 50.06 -25.98
C LYS A 2 -10.16 48.54 -26.28
N LYS A 3 -9.29 48.08 -27.18
CA LYS A 3 -9.18 46.66 -27.58
C LYS A 3 -8.49 45.77 -26.52
N LYS A 4 -7.54 46.33 -25.76
CA LYS A 4 -6.81 45.60 -24.71
C LYS A 4 -7.67 45.31 -23.48
N TRP A 5 -8.59 46.22 -23.15
CA TRP A 5 -9.57 46.03 -22.06
C TRP A 5 -10.65 45.00 -22.41
N LEU A 6 -11.01 44.90 -23.69
CA LEU A 6 -12.01 43.94 -24.19
C LEU A 6 -11.49 42.49 -24.16
N LEU A 7 -10.19 42.28 -24.41
CA LEU A 7 -9.56 40.96 -24.33
C LEU A 7 -9.45 40.44 -22.88
N ILE A 8 -9.18 41.33 -21.93
CA ILE A 8 -9.08 40.96 -20.50
C ILE A 8 -10.45 40.55 -19.95
N THR A 9 -11.52 41.25 -20.35
CA THR A 9 -12.88 40.90 -19.91
C THR A 9 -13.37 39.57 -20.49
N ILE A 10 -13.07 39.29 -21.76
CA ILE A 10 -13.40 37.99 -22.39
C ILE A 10 -12.64 36.85 -21.69
N SER A 11 -11.35 37.04 -21.37
CA SER A 11 -10.57 36.03 -20.67
C SER A 11 -11.09 35.76 -19.24
N ALA A 12 -11.54 36.79 -18.53
CA ALA A 12 -12.09 36.64 -17.19
C ALA A 12 -13.44 35.90 -17.20
N ILE A 13 -14.30 36.19 -18.18
CA ILE A 13 -15.59 35.48 -18.36
C ILE A 13 -15.33 34.02 -18.73
N PHE A 14 -14.35 33.74 -19.59
CA PHE A 14 -13.99 32.37 -19.97
C PHE A 14 -13.49 31.54 -18.77
N CYS A 15 -12.67 32.14 -17.89
CA CYS A 15 -12.24 31.49 -16.65
C CYS A 15 -13.40 31.24 -15.67
N LEU A 16 -14.37 32.16 -15.59
CA LEU A 16 -15.54 32.01 -14.72
C LEU A 16 -16.48 30.88 -15.21
N VAL A 17 -16.69 30.78 -16.52
CA VAL A 17 -17.50 29.71 -17.13
C VAL A 17 -16.83 28.34 -16.94
N LEU A 18 -15.51 28.25 -17.04
CA LEU A 18 -14.76 27.00 -16.78
C LEU A 18 -14.89 26.53 -15.32
N MET A 19 -14.91 27.45 -14.34
CA MET A 19 -15.09 27.08 -12.93
C MET A 19 -16.51 26.56 -12.61
N LEU A 20 -17.54 27.07 -13.28
CA LEU A 20 -18.93 26.62 -13.09
C LEU A 20 -19.20 25.22 -13.66
N THR A 21 -18.46 24.80 -14.70
CA THR A 21 -18.63 23.44 -15.29
C THR A 21 -18.07 22.29 -14.45
N PHE A 22 -17.26 22.58 -13.42
CA PHE A 22 -16.71 21.55 -12.53
C PHE A 22 -17.62 21.18 -11.34
N GLN A 23 -18.73 21.89 -11.13
CA GLN A 23 -19.66 21.59 -10.02
C GLN A 23 -20.71 20.52 -10.32
N GLU A 24 -20.81 20.01 -11.56
CA GLU A 24 -21.86 19.03 -11.92
C GLU A 24 -21.40 17.56 -11.96
N PHE A 25 -20.14 17.26 -11.63
CA PHE A 25 -19.67 15.87 -11.46
C PHE A 25 -19.77 15.34 -10.03
N THR A 26 -20.47 16.03 -9.13
CA THR A 26 -21.00 15.42 -7.91
C THR A 26 -22.29 14.66 -8.24
N GLN A 27 -22.12 13.49 -8.86
CA GLN A 27 -23.22 12.54 -9.02
C GLN A 27 -23.82 12.19 -7.65
N ALA A 28 -25.11 12.45 -7.54
CA ALA A 28 -25.99 11.93 -6.52
C ALA A 28 -25.83 10.42 -6.38
N GLN A 29 -25.30 9.96 -5.24
CA GLN A 29 -25.40 8.55 -4.85
C GLN A 29 -26.75 8.33 -4.16
N ALA A 30 -27.52 7.39 -4.70
CA ALA A 30 -28.82 6.96 -4.19
C ALA A 30 -28.74 6.48 -2.72
N PRO A 31 -29.78 6.67 -1.91
CA PRO A 31 -29.86 6.08 -0.57
C PRO A 31 -30.15 4.58 -0.69
N GLY A 32 -29.11 3.82 -1.01
CA GLY A 32 -29.11 2.37 -0.95
C GLY A 32 -28.92 1.92 0.49
N GLY A 33 -30.03 1.86 1.23
CA GLY A 33 -30.11 1.18 2.51
C GLY A 33 -29.61 -0.26 2.37
N GLY A 34 -28.54 -0.57 3.09
CA GLY A 34 -28.00 -1.90 3.18
C GLY A 34 -27.18 -1.99 4.45
N ASN A 35 -27.76 -2.63 5.47
CA ASN A 35 -27.06 -3.18 6.62
C ASN A 35 -25.79 -3.89 6.14
N ARG A 36 -24.65 -3.21 6.16
CA ARG A 36 -23.35 -3.87 6.19
C ARG A 36 -22.90 -3.86 7.62
N GLN A 37 -23.50 -4.82 8.33
CA GLN A 37 -22.94 -5.54 9.44
C GLN A 37 -21.42 -5.47 9.40
N ALA A 38 -20.86 -4.84 10.43
CA ALA A 38 -19.43 -4.79 10.69
C ALA A 38 -18.89 -6.23 10.74
N GLY A 39 -18.42 -6.71 9.59
CA GLY A 39 -17.89 -8.04 9.41
C GLY A 39 -16.41 -8.03 9.73
N GLY A 40 -16.05 -8.70 10.83
CA GLY A 40 -14.74 -9.27 11.13
C GLY A 40 -13.55 -8.57 10.47
N GLY A 41 -13.17 -7.40 10.99
CA GLY A 41 -11.88 -6.82 10.65
C GLY A 41 -10.78 -7.79 11.11
N ALA A 42 -10.07 -8.40 10.15
CA ALA A 42 -8.86 -9.14 10.44
C ALA A 42 -7.98 -8.30 11.40
N PRO A 43 -7.29 -8.92 12.38
CA PRO A 43 -6.52 -8.20 13.37
C PRO A 43 -5.58 -7.22 12.66
N SER A 44 -5.86 -5.92 12.78
CA SER A 44 -5.14 -4.86 12.07
C SER A 44 -3.61 -4.96 12.29
N GLY A 45 -3.20 -5.52 13.43
CA GLY A 45 -1.79 -5.78 13.75
C GLY A 45 -1.12 -6.89 12.91
N MET A 46 -1.82 -7.96 12.55
CA MET A 46 -1.21 -9.07 11.80
C MET A 46 -0.96 -8.69 10.34
N MET A 47 -1.89 -7.94 9.75
CA MET A 47 -1.71 -7.32 8.42
C MET A 47 -0.51 -6.36 8.37
N MET A 48 -0.20 -5.67 9.48
CA MET A 48 0.98 -4.80 9.57
C MET A 48 2.29 -5.59 9.68
N VAL A 49 2.29 -6.70 10.42
CA VAL A 49 3.48 -7.56 10.56
C VAL A 49 3.85 -8.21 9.21
N MET A 50 2.86 -8.63 8.41
CA MET A 50 3.11 -9.25 7.10
C MET A 50 3.76 -8.32 6.07
N GLN A 51 3.66 -7.01 6.25
CA GLN A 51 4.28 -6.03 5.35
C GLN A 51 5.80 -5.90 5.53
N ILE A 52 6.35 -6.43 6.62
CA ILE A 52 7.79 -6.42 6.87
C ILE A 52 8.53 -7.18 5.76
N LEU A 53 7.91 -8.24 5.23
CA LEU A 53 8.50 -9.15 4.27
C LEU A 53 7.52 -9.47 3.13
N PRO A 54 7.36 -8.55 2.16
CA PRO A 54 6.36 -8.66 1.10
C PRO A 54 6.84 -9.55 -0.07
N LEU A 55 7.22 -10.80 0.25
CA LEU A 55 7.91 -11.75 -0.64
C LEU A 55 7.28 -11.88 -2.02
N GLU A 56 5.96 -11.96 -2.10
CA GLU A 56 5.24 -12.21 -3.35
C GLU A 56 5.40 -11.04 -4.31
N SER A 57 5.27 -9.82 -3.79
CA SER A 57 5.43 -8.60 -4.58
C SER A 57 6.88 -8.39 -5.01
N GLU A 58 7.84 -8.69 -4.13
CA GLU A 58 9.26 -8.57 -4.43
C GLU A 58 9.70 -9.62 -5.48
N TRP A 59 9.24 -10.86 -5.33
CA TRP A 59 9.46 -11.91 -6.33
C TRP A 59 8.85 -11.53 -7.69
N THR A 60 7.64 -10.98 -7.70
CA THR A 60 6.98 -10.52 -8.93
C THR A 60 7.80 -9.42 -9.61
N GLN A 61 8.32 -8.46 -8.83
CA GLN A 61 9.16 -7.40 -9.34
C GLN A 61 10.44 -7.96 -10.00
N ILE A 62 11.14 -8.86 -9.29
CA ILE A 62 12.39 -9.46 -9.78
C ILE A 62 12.16 -10.34 -11.02
N SER A 63 11.07 -11.10 -11.06
CA SER A 63 10.84 -12.09 -12.11
C SER A 63 10.17 -11.55 -13.37
N PHE A 64 9.40 -10.45 -13.27
CA PHE A 64 8.59 -9.96 -14.40
C PHE A 64 8.85 -8.51 -14.78
N ALA A 65 9.34 -7.67 -13.86
CA ALA A 65 9.51 -6.24 -14.11
C ALA A 65 10.98 -5.83 -14.26
N MET A 66 11.91 -6.66 -13.77
CA MET A 66 13.34 -6.43 -13.88
C MET A 66 13.93 -7.34 -14.95
N ASP A 67 14.94 -6.85 -15.67
CA ASP A 67 15.71 -7.63 -16.63
C ASP A 67 16.76 -8.48 -15.89
N VAL A 68 16.32 -9.60 -15.32
CA VAL A 68 17.16 -10.54 -14.57
C VAL A 68 17.35 -11.81 -15.39
N SER A 69 18.59 -12.29 -15.52
CA SER A 69 18.88 -13.49 -16.29
C SER A 69 18.25 -14.75 -15.67
N ASP A 70 17.94 -15.75 -16.50
CA ASP A 70 17.36 -17.01 -16.06
C ASP A 70 18.21 -17.71 -14.98
N ASP A 71 19.54 -17.70 -15.14
CA ASP A 71 20.47 -18.26 -14.15
C ASP A 71 20.38 -17.55 -12.80
N ALA A 72 20.24 -16.21 -12.81
CA ALA A 72 20.04 -15.43 -11.60
C ALA A 72 18.65 -15.69 -11.01
N LEU A 73 17.60 -15.82 -11.83
CA LEU A 73 16.25 -16.17 -11.38
C LEU A 73 16.18 -17.56 -10.71
N ILE A 74 16.92 -18.55 -11.22
CA ILE A 74 17.01 -19.89 -10.60
C ILE A 74 17.62 -19.78 -9.20
N LYS A 75 18.70 -19.01 -9.04
CA LYS A 75 19.35 -18.78 -7.73
C LYS A 75 18.44 -17.99 -6.79
N ALA A 76 17.81 -16.93 -7.29
CA ALA A 76 16.88 -16.10 -6.52
C ALA A 76 15.68 -16.92 -6.05
N ARG A 77 15.09 -17.78 -6.90
CA ARG A 77 13.99 -18.68 -6.52
C ARG A 77 14.35 -19.53 -5.31
N LYS A 78 15.58 -20.05 -5.22
CA LYS A 78 16.03 -20.83 -4.06
C LYS A 78 16.07 -19.97 -2.79
N ALA A 79 16.52 -18.72 -2.88
CA ALA A 79 16.50 -17.78 -1.76
C ALA A 79 15.08 -17.43 -1.31
N PHE A 80 14.17 -17.17 -2.26
CA PHE A 80 12.76 -16.90 -1.97
C PHE A 80 12.03 -18.11 -1.37
N LYS A 81 12.31 -19.33 -1.85
CA LYS A 81 11.73 -20.56 -1.26
C LYS A 81 12.15 -20.76 0.19
N ASP A 82 13.41 -20.49 0.53
CA ASP A 82 13.90 -20.54 1.91
C ASP A 82 13.19 -19.47 2.78
N ALA A 83 13.16 -18.22 2.31
CA ALA A 83 12.48 -17.13 3.02
C ALA A 83 10.98 -17.41 3.22
N TRP A 84 10.30 -17.95 2.20
CA TRP A 84 8.91 -18.36 2.27
C TRP A 84 8.68 -19.41 3.35
N THR A 85 9.52 -20.46 3.37
CA THR A 85 9.38 -21.55 4.33
C THR A 85 9.52 -21.05 5.77
N LYS A 86 10.49 -20.15 6.01
CA LYS A 86 10.70 -19.52 7.32
C LYS A 86 9.53 -18.60 7.70
N ARG A 87 9.07 -17.76 6.78
CA ARG A 87 7.92 -16.86 7.00
C ARG A 87 6.65 -17.66 7.31
N LYS A 88 6.40 -18.76 6.59
CA LYS A 88 5.27 -19.65 6.84
C LYS A 88 5.34 -20.21 8.27
N ALA A 89 6.50 -20.73 8.70
CA ALA A 89 6.65 -21.26 10.05
C ALA A 89 6.38 -20.22 11.16
N ILE A 90 6.69 -18.94 10.92
CA ILE A 90 6.35 -17.84 11.84
C ILE A 90 4.84 -17.58 11.83
N THR A 91 4.24 -17.55 10.64
CA THR A 91 2.81 -17.29 10.46
C THR A 91 1.96 -18.38 11.10
N ASP A 92 2.33 -19.65 10.92
CA ASP A 92 1.63 -20.78 11.53
C ASP A 92 1.67 -20.70 13.08
N LYS A 93 2.75 -20.16 13.65
CA LYS A 93 2.83 -19.89 15.10
C LYS A 93 1.97 -18.68 15.51
N ALA A 94 1.87 -17.67 14.66
CA ALA A 94 1.08 -16.46 14.90
C ALA A 94 -0.40 -16.75 15.11
N GLU A 95 -0.96 -17.69 14.33
CA GLU A 95 -2.36 -18.09 14.43
C GLU A 95 -2.72 -18.60 15.83
N SER A 96 -1.75 -19.20 16.53
CA SER A 96 -1.93 -19.69 17.91
C SER A 96 -1.74 -18.62 18.99
N ALA A 97 -1.09 -17.49 18.68
CA ALA A 97 -0.72 -16.45 19.65
C ALA A 97 -1.78 -15.35 19.82
N GLY A 98 -2.73 -15.22 18.90
CA GLY A 98 -3.80 -14.22 18.97
C GLY A 98 -3.27 -12.77 19.02
N ASP A 99 -3.79 -11.97 19.97
CA ASP A 99 -3.44 -10.55 20.13
C ASP A 99 -2.24 -10.28 21.07
N ASP A 100 -1.48 -11.31 21.45
CA ASP A 100 -0.30 -11.17 22.30
C ASP A 100 0.71 -10.16 21.70
N ALA A 101 1.01 -9.10 22.45
CA ALA A 101 1.88 -8.02 22.01
C ALA A 101 3.35 -8.45 21.94
N ASP A 102 3.80 -9.31 22.85
CA ASP A 102 5.18 -9.79 22.89
C ASP A 102 5.42 -10.82 21.79
N ALA A 103 4.45 -11.71 21.55
CA ALA A 103 4.48 -12.59 20.40
C ALA A 103 4.57 -11.79 19.08
N ARG A 104 3.80 -10.71 18.95
CA ARG A 104 3.87 -9.82 17.77
C ARG A 104 5.21 -9.13 17.60
N ARG A 105 5.83 -8.68 18.70
CA ARG A 105 7.19 -8.11 18.67
C ARG A 105 8.23 -9.15 18.24
N ALA A 106 8.15 -10.37 18.77
CA ALA A 106 9.05 -11.46 18.40
C ALA A 106 8.92 -11.81 16.92
N MET A 107 7.69 -11.96 16.41
CA MET A 107 7.45 -12.24 14.99
C MET A 107 8.01 -11.15 14.09
N ARG A 108 7.85 -9.88 14.46
CA ARG A 108 8.45 -8.76 13.72
C ARG A 108 9.96 -8.90 13.62
N THR A 109 10.64 -9.15 14.74
CA THR A 109 12.09 -9.36 14.76
C THR A 109 12.51 -10.52 13.87
N ASP A 110 11.79 -11.64 13.92
CA ASP A 110 12.08 -12.80 13.09
C ASP A 110 11.90 -12.52 11.59
N LEU A 111 10.85 -11.77 11.22
CA LEU A 111 10.63 -11.36 9.82
C LEU A 111 11.70 -10.38 9.33
N GLU A 112 12.13 -9.42 10.16
CA GLU A 112 13.23 -8.50 9.84
C GLU A 112 14.55 -9.26 9.62
N LYS A 113 14.79 -10.31 10.41
CA LYS A 113 15.94 -11.21 10.21
C LYS A 113 15.85 -11.95 8.87
N ILE A 114 14.70 -12.52 8.53
CA ILE A 114 14.50 -13.18 7.22
C ILE A 114 14.71 -12.20 6.06
N LYS A 115 14.20 -10.96 6.17
CA LYS A 115 14.44 -9.92 5.17
C LYS A 115 15.93 -9.66 4.97
N THR A 116 16.66 -9.49 6.07
CA THR A 116 18.11 -9.26 6.03
C THR A 116 18.88 -10.42 5.40
N GLU A 117 18.48 -11.66 5.70
CA GLU A 117 19.06 -12.86 5.09
C GLU A 117 18.75 -12.94 3.59
N LEU A 118 17.53 -12.61 3.18
CA LEU A 118 17.12 -12.56 1.78
C LEU A 118 17.92 -11.49 1.02
N ASP A 119 18.03 -10.28 1.56
CA ASP A 119 18.73 -9.16 0.94
C ASP A 119 20.21 -9.46 0.74
N THR A 120 20.84 -10.10 1.73
CA THR A 120 22.23 -10.57 1.62
C THR A 120 22.39 -11.56 0.48
N LYS A 121 21.46 -12.52 0.35
CA LYS A 121 21.49 -13.51 -0.76
C LYS A 121 21.26 -12.84 -2.10
N LEU A 122 20.31 -11.91 -2.20
CA LEU A 122 20.00 -11.19 -3.44
C LEU A 122 21.18 -10.34 -3.90
N LYS A 123 21.90 -9.68 -3.00
CA LYS A 123 23.15 -8.94 -3.33
C LYS A 123 24.25 -9.83 -3.93
N GLY A 124 24.26 -11.12 -3.59
CA GLY A 124 25.18 -12.10 -4.18
C GLY A 124 24.71 -12.70 -5.51
N ILE A 125 23.47 -12.40 -5.96
CA ILE A 125 22.85 -12.98 -7.15
C ILE A 125 22.62 -11.90 -8.21
N LEU A 126 22.13 -10.74 -7.81
CA LEU A 126 21.77 -9.63 -8.66
C LEU A 126 22.96 -8.69 -8.87
N THR A 127 22.94 -7.97 -9.99
CA THR A 127 23.90 -6.89 -10.26
C THR A 127 23.66 -5.68 -9.34
N PRO A 128 24.66 -4.81 -9.14
CA PRO A 128 24.49 -3.59 -8.35
C PRO A 128 23.31 -2.72 -8.82
N LYS A 129 23.17 -2.56 -10.14
CA LYS A 129 22.06 -1.80 -10.74
C LYS A 129 20.70 -2.40 -10.41
N GLN A 130 20.54 -3.72 -10.52
CA GLN A 130 19.30 -4.40 -10.15
C GLN A 130 18.98 -4.26 -8.65
N ILE A 131 19.99 -4.25 -7.78
CA ILE A 131 19.80 -4.01 -6.34
C ILE A 131 19.31 -2.58 -6.08
N GLU A 132 19.85 -1.59 -6.79
CA GLU A 132 19.38 -0.20 -6.71
C GLU A 132 17.93 -0.06 -7.20
N ASP A 133 17.60 -0.68 -8.33
CA ASP A 133 16.24 -0.69 -8.90
C ASP A 133 15.25 -1.35 -7.94
N LEU A 134 15.65 -2.48 -7.33
CA LEU A 134 14.84 -3.18 -6.33
C LEU A 134 14.60 -2.30 -5.09
N ALA A 135 15.65 -1.68 -4.54
CA ALA A 135 15.54 -0.80 -3.37
C ALA A 135 14.65 0.43 -3.64
N LYS A 136 14.71 0.99 -4.86
CA LYS A 136 13.81 2.07 -5.28
C LYS A 136 12.36 1.59 -5.30
N TRP A 137 12.11 0.43 -5.92
CA TRP A 137 10.77 -0.16 -5.96
C TRP A 137 10.24 -0.46 -4.55
N GLU A 138 11.06 -0.98 -3.64
CA GLU A 138 10.66 -1.27 -2.25
C GLU A 138 10.19 0.00 -1.53
N LYS A 139 10.95 1.10 -1.67
CA LYS A 139 10.62 2.40 -1.09
C LYS A 139 9.30 2.94 -1.65
N GLU A 140 9.11 2.85 -2.96
CA GLU A 140 7.85 3.24 -3.60
C GLU A 140 6.68 2.38 -3.13
N ASN A 141 6.89 1.06 -3.01
CA ASN A 141 5.89 0.12 -2.55
C ASN A 141 5.47 0.40 -1.09
N GLN A 142 6.45 0.67 -0.23
CA GLN A 142 6.21 1.06 1.16
C GLN A 142 5.42 2.38 1.23
N ASN A 143 5.77 3.37 0.41
CA ASN A 143 5.05 4.64 0.35
C ASN A 143 3.59 4.47 -0.13
N ARG A 144 3.36 3.67 -1.18
CA ARG A 144 2.01 3.33 -1.65
C ARG A 144 1.18 2.69 -0.54
N PHE A 145 1.78 1.81 0.25
CA PHE A 145 1.10 1.21 1.38
C PHE A 145 0.74 2.24 2.45
N ARG A 146 1.71 3.06 2.88
CA ARG A 146 1.47 4.12 3.88
C ARG A 146 0.35 5.07 3.47
N GLN A 147 0.32 5.47 2.20
CA GLN A 147 -0.73 6.34 1.66
C GLN A 147 -2.12 5.69 1.72
N ARG A 148 -2.22 4.40 1.41
CA ARG A 148 -3.47 3.64 1.53
C ARG A 148 -3.94 3.54 2.98
N GLN A 149 -3.02 3.44 3.93
CA GLN A 149 -3.35 3.41 5.35
C GLN A 149 -3.80 4.77 5.90
N SER A 150 -3.20 5.87 5.43
CA SER A 150 -3.58 7.23 5.83
C SER A 150 -4.83 7.77 5.14
N GLY A 151 -5.30 7.12 4.08
CA GLY A 151 -6.41 7.59 3.23
C GLY A 151 -7.79 6.99 3.54
N ALA A 152 -7.95 6.17 4.58
CA ALA A 152 -9.26 5.65 4.97
C ALA A 152 -10.12 6.78 5.59
N PRO A 153 -11.27 7.18 4.98
CA PRO A 153 -12.14 8.20 5.52
C PRO A 153 -12.96 7.62 6.69
N GLY A 154 -12.32 7.53 7.86
CA GLY A 154 -12.96 7.24 9.15
C GLY A 154 -13.10 8.50 9.98
N GLY A 155 -13.65 9.56 9.38
CA GLY A 155 -13.94 10.82 10.06
C GLY A 155 -15.09 10.63 11.03
N GLY A 156 -14.78 10.33 12.29
CA GLY A 156 -15.73 10.54 13.38
C GLY A 156 -16.03 12.02 13.48
N GLN A 157 -17.24 12.42 13.07
CA GLN A 157 -17.77 13.74 13.41
C GLN A 157 -18.80 13.57 14.53
N PRO A 158 -18.55 14.13 15.73
CA PRO A 158 -19.49 14.13 16.84
C PRO A 158 -20.51 15.24 16.64
N GLY A 159 -21.80 14.94 16.77
CA GLY A 159 -22.77 16.00 16.99
C GLY A 159 -24.14 15.76 16.41
N GLY A 160 -25.11 15.74 17.32
CA GLY A 160 -26.17 16.73 17.21
C GLY A 160 -27.54 16.13 16.92
N ASN A 161 -28.28 15.91 18.01
CA ASN A 161 -29.72 16.12 18.13
C ASN A 161 -30.61 15.73 16.94
N ARG A 162 -31.43 14.69 17.13
CA ARG A 162 -32.83 14.79 16.73
C ARG A 162 -33.77 14.07 17.71
N PRO A 163 -34.97 14.64 17.92
CA PRO A 163 -35.80 14.41 19.10
C PRO A 163 -36.53 13.07 19.00
N GLN A 164 -36.73 12.45 20.17
CA GLN A 164 -37.63 11.31 20.31
C GLN A 164 -39.06 11.78 20.04
N ARG A 165 -39.75 11.09 19.14
CA ARG A 165 -41.20 11.00 19.14
C ARG A 165 -41.59 9.65 19.73
#